data_AF-A0A392UD78-F1
#
_entry.id   AF-A0A392UD78-F1
#
_cell.length_a   1.000
_cell.length_b   1.000
_cell.length_c   1.000
_cell.angle_alpha   90.00
_cell.angle_beta   90.00
_cell.angle_gamma   90.00
#
_symmetry.space_group_name_H-M   'P 1'
#
loop_
_entity.id
_entity.type
_entity.pdbx_description
1 polymer ?
#
loop_
_entity_poly.entity_id
_entity_poly.type
_entity_poly.pdbx_seq_one_letter_code
_entity_poly.pdbx_strand_id
1 'polypeptide(L)' 'MYEFVFKELRLRLPFSGFASGVFGWMNLAPSQLHPNSMAFLRAFELVCQYLEIEPTVPLFF' A
#
# COMPACT_ATOMS: atom_id res chain seq x y z
N MET A 1 14.47 8.81 -3.25
CA MET A 1 13.86 7.68 -2.50
C MET A 1 12.39 7.48 -2.89
N TYR A 2 11.53 8.48 -2.73
CA TYR A 2 10.11 8.39 -3.13
C TYR A 2 9.86 8.33 -4.64
N GLU A 3 10.80 8.82 -5.45
CA GLU A 3 10.68 8.76 -6.91
C GLU A 3 10.46 7.33 -7.43
N PHE A 4 11.17 6.35 -6.87
CA PHE A 4 10.97 4.93 -7.18
C PHE A 4 9.54 4.47 -6.88
N VAL A 5 8.98 4.92 -5.75
CA VAL A 5 7.63 4.55 -5.30
C VAL A 5 6.56 5.07 -6.27
N PHE A 6 6.72 6.28 -6.77
CA PHE A 6 5.74 6.88 -7.68
C PHE A 6 5.96 6.48 -9.15
N LYS A 7 7.21 6.35 -9.60
CA LYS A 7 7.54 6.02 -10.99
C LYS A 7 7.54 4.51 -11.27
N GLU A 8 8.28 3.74 -10.47
CA GLU A 8 8.48 2.31 -10.72
C GLU A 8 7.34 1.47 -10.13
N LEU A 9 6.96 1.72 -8.87
CA LEU A 9 5.83 1.00 -8.22
C LEU A 9 4.46 1.52 -8.66
N ARG A 10 4.41 2.63 -9.41
CA ARG A 10 3.20 3.27 -9.93
C ARG A 10 2.15 3.58 -8.86
N LEU A 11 2.57 3.80 -7.62
CA LEU A 11 1.69 4.31 -6.58
C LEU A 11 1.25 5.72 -6.97
N ARG A 12 -0.01 6.05 -6.72
CA ARG A 12 -0.58 7.37 -7.02
C ARG A 12 -1.29 7.91 -5.79
N LEU A 13 -1.30 9.23 -5.68
CA LEU A 13 -2.08 9.95 -4.67
C LEU A 13 -3.42 10.39 -5.26
N PRO A 14 -4.51 10.44 -4.47
CA PRO A 14 -4.59 9.90 -3.10
C PRO A 14 -4.38 8.38 -3.08
N PHE A 15 -3.85 7.86 -1.97
CA PHE A 15 -3.63 6.41 -1.82
C PHE A 15 -4.93 5.63 -1.96
N SER A 16 -4.84 4.34 -2.27
CA SER A 16 -6.01 3.47 -2.29
C SER A 16 -6.70 3.42 -0.91
N GLY A 17 -7.98 3.06 -0.90
CA GLY A 17 -8.73 2.88 0.36
C GLY A 17 -8.05 1.84 1.27
N PHE A 18 -7.56 0.74 0.68
CA PHE A 18 -6.81 -0.29 1.40
C PHE A 18 -5.52 0.24 2.02
N ALA A 19 -4.64 0.88 1.24
CA ALA A 19 -3.38 1.41 1.76
C ALA A 19 -3.62 2.46 2.86
N SER A 20 -4.60 3.34 2.66
CA SER A 20 -5.01 4.31 3.67
C SER A 20 -5.53 3.65 4.95
N GLY A 21 -6.29 2.55 4.82
CA GLY A 21 -6.75 1.73 5.93
C GLY A 21 -5.60 1.10 6.72
N VAL A 22 -4.58 0.56 6.04
CA VAL A 22 -3.38 0.00 6.70
C VAL A 22 -2.59 1.08 7.43
N PHE A 23 -2.39 2.25 6.82
CA PHE A 23 -1.71 3.36 7.48
C PHE A 23 -2.45 3.83 8.74
N GLY A 24 -3.77 3.92 8.68
CA GLY A 24 -4.62 4.23 9.82
C GLY A 24 -4.55 3.17 10.92
N TRP A 25 -4.62 1.89 10.53
CA TRP A 25 -4.52 0.76 11.47
C TRP A 25 -3.21 0.73 12.24
N MET A 26 -2.09 1.02 11.56
CA MET A 26 -0.77 1.07 12.16
C MET A 26 -0.45 2.42 12.85
N ASN A 27 -1.36 3.40 12.78
CA ASN A 27 -1.15 4.77 13.25
C ASN A 27 0.15 5.40 12.72
N LEU A 28 0.43 5.20 11.43
CA LEU A 28 1.67 5.65 10.79
C LEU A 28 1.61 7.13 10.43
N ALA A 29 2.63 7.88 10.84
CA ALA A 29 2.88 9.22 10.33
C ALA A 29 3.48 9.18 8.91
N PRO A 30 3.26 10.21 8.06
CA PRO A 30 3.85 10.25 6.72
C PRO A 30 5.38 10.08 6.68
N SER A 31 6.08 10.53 7.74
CA SER A 31 7.53 10.38 7.88
C SER A 31 8.00 8.94 8.13
N GLN A 32 7.11 8.03 8.51
CA GLN A 32 7.40 6.62 8.75
C GLN A 32 7.17 5.73 7.52
N LEU A 33 6.66 6.31 6.42
CA LEU A 33 6.41 5.56 5.19
C LEU A 33 7.73 5.21 4.49
N HIS A 34 8.15 3.97 4.64
CA HIS A 34 9.34 3.45 3.97
C HIS A 34 8.99 2.89 2.58
N PRO A 35 9.80 3.14 1.53
CA PRO A 35 9.57 2.62 0.17
C PRO A 35 9.33 1.11 0.10
N ASN A 36 10.05 0.31 0.89
CA ASN A 36 9.86 -1.14 0.90
C ASN A 36 8.48 -1.54 1.43
N SER A 37 7.99 -0.86 2.47
CA SER A 37 6.65 -1.09 3.02
C SER A 37 5.57 -0.72 1.99
N MET A 38 5.80 0.36 1.24
CA MET A 38 4.92 0.77 0.13
C MET A 38 4.91 -0.26 -1.01
N ALA A 39 6.08 -0.82 -1.36
CA ALA A 39 6.18 -1.89 -2.35
C ALA A 39 5.39 -3.13 -1.94
N PHE A 40 5.48 -3.50 -0.66
CA PHE A 40 4.78 -4.66 -0.12
C PHE A 40 3.25 -4.48 -0.16
N LEU A 41 2.75 -3.31 0.26
CA LEU A 41 1.33 -2.97 0.13
C LEU A 41 0.85 -3.06 -1.32
N ARG A 42 1.64 -2.51 -2.25
CA ARG A 42 1.29 -2.55 -3.67
C ARG A 42 1.28 -3.97 -4.23
N ALA A 43 2.24 -4.80 -3.84
CA ALA A 43 2.30 -6.21 -4.25
C ALA A 43 1.08 -6.98 -3.74
N PHE A 44 0.69 -6.77 -2.48
CA PHE A 44 -0.51 -7.39 -1.92
C PHE A 44 -1.78 -7.00 -2.67
N GLU A 45 -1.98 -5.71 -2.97
CA GLU A 45 -3.12 -5.26 -3.78
C GLU A 45 -3.17 -5.92 -5.16
N LEU A 46 -2.02 -6.06 -5.82
CA LEU A 46 -1.92 -6.70 -7.13
C LEU A 46 -2.27 -8.19 -7.06
N VAL A 47 -1.86 -8.88 -5.98
CA VAL A 47 -2.22 -10.28 -5.74
C VAL A 47 -3.72 -10.43 -5.49
N CYS A 48 -4.31 -9.59 -4.63
CA CYS A 48 -5.75 -9.57 -4.40
C CYS A 48 -6.53 -9.31 -5.70
N GLN A 49 -6.06 -8.35 -6.50
CA GLN A 49 -6.64 -8.06 -7.83
C GLN A 49 -6.57 -9.27 -8.76
N TYR A 50 -5.42 -9.96 -8.82
CA TYR A 50 -5.25 -11.16 -9.64
C TYR A 50 -6.15 -12.32 -9.20
N LEU A 51 -6.39 -12.45 -7.90
CA LEU A 51 -7.26 -13.48 -7.31
C LEU A 51 -8.74 -13.08 -7.27
N GLU A 52 -9.10 -11.88 -7.73
CA GLU A 52 -10.46 -11.32 -7.64
C GLU A 52 -11.01 -11.26 -6.20
N ILE A 53 -10.13 -11.00 -5.23
CA ILE A 53 -10.47 -10.85 -3.81
C ILE A 53 -10.33 -9.39 -3.41
N GLU A 54 -11.24 -8.90 -2.56
CA GLU A 54 -11.13 -7.56 -2.00
C GLU A 54 -9.96 -7.47 -0.99
N PRO A 55 -8.97 -6.58 -1.20
CA PRO A 55 -7.91 -6.36 -0.24
C PRO A 55 -8.48 -5.64 1.00
N THR A 56 -8.37 -6.28 2.17
CA THR A 56 -8.84 -5.72 3.44
C THR A 56 -7.72 -5.70 4.47
N VAL A 57 -7.79 -4.76 5.42
CA VAL A 57 -6.80 -4.66 6.51
C VAL A 57 -6.67 -5.98 7.29
N PRO A 58 -7.76 -6.67 7.70
CA PRO A 58 -7.66 -7.95 8.39
C PRO A 58 -7.09 -9.10 7.56
N LEU A 59 -7.16 -9.03 6.22
CA LEU A 59 -6.56 -10.04 5.33
C LEU A 59 -5.05 -9.82 5.17
N PHE A 60 -4.59 -8.60 5.39
CA PHE A 60 -3.19 -8.22 5.25
C PHE A 60 -2.33 -8.53 6.49
N PHE A 61 -2.94 -8.56 7.68
CA PHE A 61 -2.30 -8.87 8.96
C PHE A 61 -2.57 -10.31 9.40
#